data_AF-A0A971XVZ0-F1
#
_entry.id   AF-A0A971XVZ0-F1
#
_cell.length_a   1.000
_cell.length_b   1.000
_cell.length_c   1.000
_cell.angle_alpha   90.00
_cell.angle_beta   90.00
_cell.angle_gamma   90.00
#
_symmetry.space_group_name_H-M   'P 1'
#
loop_
_entity.id
_entity.type
_entity.pdbx_description
1 polymer ?
#
loop_
_entity_poly.entity_id
_entity_poly.type
_entity_poly.pdbx_seq_one_letter_code
_entity_poly.pdbx_strand_id
1 'polypeptide(L)'
;MGQKTARVFLLFFLIGIGLGIAGGWLSGRILLPPMEQTREEAAPRKMPQKQSPLSPRSEEQPAFLTLYFSDEEAMFLRPERRTLEGPAADKAAAVIGELIRGPESEDLVRTMPPNVVLRKVWVEDGVAYVDFSREFQTEHWGGSTGDTFTLFSVVNSLTELPGIEAVQFLVEGKVEEAALGHTDTTEPIRRREDLIIRE
;
A
#
# COMPACT_ATOMS: atom_id res chain seq x y z
N MET A 1 -4.18 -45.53 22.47
CA MET A 1 -5.54 -45.93 22.93
C MET A 1 -6.40 -44.68 23.02
N GLY A 2 -7.57 -44.63 22.38
CA GLY A 2 -8.51 -43.49 22.49
C GLY A 2 -8.54 -42.49 21.32
N GLN A 3 -8.91 -42.92 20.10
CA GLN A 3 -9.45 -41.99 19.10
C GLN A 3 -10.88 -41.57 19.52
N LYS A 4 -11.23 -40.29 19.38
CA LYS A 4 -12.60 -39.80 19.60
C LYS A 4 -13.32 -39.63 18.26
N THR A 5 -14.44 -40.33 18.11
CA THR A 5 -15.33 -40.30 16.94
C THR A 5 -16.62 -39.54 17.25
N ALA A 6 -17.06 -38.65 16.35
CA ALA A 6 -18.45 -38.20 16.15
C ALA A 6 -18.50 -37.13 15.05
N ARG A 7 -19.55 -36.97 14.23
CA ARG A 7 -20.67 -37.85 13.84
C ARG A 7 -21.21 -37.30 12.51
N VAL A 8 -21.61 -38.17 11.59
CA VAL A 8 -22.16 -37.80 10.27
C VAL A 8 -23.61 -37.34 10.40
N PHE A 9 -24.01 -36.29 9.67
CA PHE A 9 -25.41 -35.91 9.46
C PHE A 9 -25.91 -36.35 8.07
N LEU A 10 -27.18 -36.74 7.99
CA LEU A 10 -27.78 -37.49 6.88
C LEU A 10 -29.19 -36.93 6.55
N LEU A 11 -29.65 -37.19 5.31
CA LEU A 11 -31.03 -37.14 4.77
C LEU A 11 -31.52 -35.90 3.99
N PHE A 12 -31.34 -36.00 2.67
CA PHE A 12 -32.35 -35.96 1.59
C PHE A 12 -33.74 -35.32 1.79
N PHE A 13 -34.16 -34.56 0.77
CA PHE A 13 -35.56 -34.47 0.32
C PHE A 13 -35.64 -34.71 -1.20
N LEU A 14 -36.77 -35.24 -1.69
CA LEU A 14 -36.94 -35.77 -3.04
C LEU A 14 -38.34 -35.42 -3.61
N ILE A 15 -38.46 -35.48 -4.95
CA ILE A 15 -39.70 -35.53 -5.78
C ILE A 15 -40.41 -34.14 -5.96
N GLY A 16 -40.97 -33.79 -7.13
CA GLY A 16 -41.30 -34.65 -8.29
C GLY A 16 -41.49 -33.95 -9.66
N ILE A 17 -41.92 -34.78 -10.62
CA ILE A 17 -41.98 -34.52 -12.08
C ILE A 17 -43.43 -34.24 -12.52
N GLY A 18 -43.61 -33.42 -13.56
CA GLY A 18 -44.88 -33.28 -14.29
C GLY A 18 -44.67 -32.88 -15.75
N LEU A 19 -45.16 -33.69 -16.69
CA LEU A 19 -45.00 -33.52 -18.15
C LEU A 19 -46.39 -33.71 -18.79
N GLY A 20 -46.80 -32.84 -19.72
CA GLY A 20 -48.15 -32.81 -20.32
C GLY A 20 -48.14 -32.66 -21.85
N ILE A 21 -49.12 -33.27 -22.54
CA ILE A 21 -49.05 -33.63 -23.97
C ILE A 21 -50.23 -33.06 -24.81
N ALA A 22 -49.87 -32.49 -25.98
CA ALA A 22 -50.53 -32.42 -27.31
C ALA A 22 -52.02 -32.02 -27.57
N GLY A 23 -52.23 -31.47 -28.78
CA GLY A 23 -53.49 -31.33 -29.55
C GLY A 23 -53.79 -29.87 -29.97
N GLY A 24 -54.23 -29.50 -31.19
CA GLY A 24 -54.40 -30.21 -32.49
C GLY A 24 -55.14 -29.30 -33.51
N TRP A 25 -54.89 -29.47 -34.83
CA TRP A 25 -55.70 -29.19 -36.07
C TRP A 25 -56.91 -28.21 -36.04
N LEU A 26 -57.39 -27.52 -37.10
CA LEU A 26 -57.02 -27.13 -38.48
C LEU A 26 -58.31 -26.54 -39.12
N SER A 27 -58.37 -25.23 -39.44
CA SER A 27 -59.27 -24.59 -40.45
C SER A 27 -59.14 -23.05 -40.35
N GLY A 28 -59.30 -22.22 -41.38
CA GLY A 28 -59.58 -22.49 -42.79
C GLY A 28 -60.12 -21.24 -43.53
N ARG A 29 -59.20 -20.43 -44.11
CA ARG A 29 -59.42 -19.39 -45.17
C ARG A 29 -60.28 -18.14 -44.87
N ILE A 30 -59.67 -16.95 -44.89
CA ILE A 30 -59.62 -15.92 -45.99
C ILE A 30 -60.75 -14.87 -45.93
N LEU A 31 -60.37 -13.63 -45.59
CA LEU A 31 -60.74 -12.44 -46.37
C LEU A 31 -59.69 -11.34 -46.17
N LEU A 32 -59.12 -10.80 -47.25
CA LEU A 32 -58.27 -9.60 -47.27
C LEU A 32 -58.59 -8.80 -48.54
N PRO A 33 -58.86 -7.49 -48.42
CA PRO A 33 -58.53 -6.51 -49.44
C PRO A 33 -57.20 -5.75 -49.09
N PRO A 34 -56.54 -5.10 -50.06
CA PRO A 34 -55.10 -4.80 -49.98
C PRO A 34 -54.73 -3.32 -49.65
N MET A 35 -53.45 -3.13 -49.27
CA MET A 35 -52.47 -2.04 -49.64
C MET A 35 -53.04 -0.65 -50.02
N GLU A 36 -52.51 0.53 -49.65
CA GLU A 36 -51.18 0.96 -49.15
C GLU A 36 -51.29 2.46 -48.70
N GLN A 37 -50.32 3.18 -48.09
CA GLN A 37 -48.97 2.88 -47.61
C GLN A 37 -48.62 3.82 -46.42
N THR A 38 -47.88 3.37 -45.41
CA THR A 38 -46.82 4.17 -44.74
C THR A 38 -45.77 3.21 -44.19
N ARG A 39 -44.57 3.28 -44.78
CA ARG A 39 -43.44 2.40 -44.48
C ARG A 39 -42.58 3.07 -43.41
N GLU A 40 -42.55 2.53 -42.21
CA GLU A 40 -41.46 2.80 -41.27
C GLU A 40 -41.01 1.51 -40.58
N GLU A 41 -39.82 1.06 -40.99
CA GLU A 41 -39.20 -0.20 -40.61
C GLU A 41 -38.23 0.05 -39.47
N ALA A 42 -38.58 -0.34 -38.24
CA ALA A 42 -37.73 -0.18 -37.07
C ALA A 42 -37.63 -1.46 -36.23
N ALA A 43 -36.38 -1.94 -36.14
CA ALA A 43 -35.89 -3.14 -35.44
C ALA A 43 -36.41 -3.36 -34.00
N PRO A 44 -36.32 -4.59 -33.45
CA PRO A 44 -36.88 -4.92 -32.13
C PRO A 44 -36.30 -4.08 -30.99
N ARG A 45 -37.18 -3.68 -30.06
CA ARG A 45 -36.80 -2.98 -28.82
C ARG A 45 -35.82 -3.84 -28.03
N LYS A 46 -34.55 -3.44 -28.00
CA LYS A 46 -33.58 -3.95 -27.02
C LYS A 46 -34.12 -3.61 -25.62
N MET A 47 -34.10 -4.59 -24.73
CA MET A 47 -34.38 -4.36 -23.30
C MET A 47 -33.47 -3.24 -22.77
N PRO A 48 -33.91 -2.43 -21.78
CA PRO A 48 -33.04 -1.46 -21.15
C PRO A 48 -31.81 -2.19 -20.58
N GLN A 49 -30.64 -1.94 -21.17
CA GLN A 49 -29.40 -2.35 -20.54
C GLN A 49 -29.34 -1.61 -19.20
N LYS A 50 -29.39 -2.37 -18.11
CA LYS A 50 -28.94 -1.89 -16.81
C LYS A 50 -27.45 -1.66 -16.94
N GLN A 51 -27.08 -0.46 -17.41
CA GLN A 51 -25.70 0.00 -17.39
C GLN A 51 -25.28 0.03 -15.92
N SER A 52 -24.53 -1.00 -15.51
CA SER A 52 -23.74 -0.90 -14.29
C SER A 52 -22.95 0.40 -14.38
N PRO A 53 -22.97 1.26 -13.34
CA PRO A 53 -22.16 2.46 -13.34
C PRO A 53 -20.72 2.07 -13.65
N LEU A 54 -20.14 2.73 -14.66
CA LEU A 54 -18.71 2.67 -14.90
C LEU A 54 -18.05 3.02 -13.57
N SER A 55 -17.41 2.03 -12.92
CA SER A 55 -16.51 2.34 -11.83
C SER A 55 -15.47 3.28 -12.42
N PRO A 56 -15.25 4.48 -11.85
CA PRO A 56 -14.14 5.30 -12.30
C PRO A 56 -12.89 4.44 -12.15
N ARG A 57 -12.27 4.11 -13.28
CA ARG A 57 -10.95 3.50 -13.31
C ARG A 57 -10.09 4.44 -12.50
N SER A 58 -9.68 4.03 -11.31
CA SER A 58 -8.88 4.88 -10.43
C SER A 58 -7.64 5.25 -11.21
N GLU A 59 -7.56 6.52 -11.62
CA GLU A 59 -6.30 7.09 -12.05
C GLU A 59 -5.40 6.99 -10.82
N GLU A 60 -4.38 6.13 -10.90
CA GLU A 60 -3.40 5.98 -9.84
C GLU A 60 -2.70 7.33 -9.72
N GLN A 61 -3.18 8.16 -8.79
CA GLN A 61 -2.50 9.40 -8.46
C GLN A 61 -1.07 9.05 -8.06
N PRO A 62 -0.06 9.82 -8.52
CA PRO A 62 1.33 9.55 -8.19
C PRO A 62 1.46 9.44 -6.67
N ALA A 63 1.94 8.29 -6.21
CA ALA A 63 2.21 8.11 -4.79
C ALA A 63 3.44 8.95 -4.44
N PHE A 64 3.37 9.74 -3.39
CA PHE A 64 4.49 10.55 -2.92
C PHE A 64 5.13 9.91 -1.68
N LEU A 65 6.44 10.10 -1.53
CA LEU A 65 7.14 9.97 -0.26
C LEU A 65 7.42 11.35 0.32
N THR A 66 7.34 11.49 1.63
CA THR A 66 7.87 12.64 2.38
C THR A 66 9.13 12.17 3.10
N LEU A 67 10.28 12.73 2.71
CA LEU A 67 11.60 12.40 3.22
C LEU A 67 12.09 13.54 4.10
N TYR A 68 12.74 13.26 5.22
CA TYR A 68 13.23 14.29 6.15
C TYR A 68 14.75 14.33 6.11
N PHE A 69 15.29 15.45 5.64
CA PHE A 69 16.73 15.73 5.59
C PHE A 69 17.07 16.91 6.51
N SER A 70 18.34 17.07 6.87
CA SER A 70 18.79 18.18 7.71
C SER A 70 18.73 19.49 6.92
N ASP A 71 18.49 20.61 7.60
CA ASP A 71 18.93 21.92 7.11
C ASP A 71 20.46 22.07 7.21
N GLU A 72 21.00 23.14 6.62
CA GLU A 72 22.45 23.44 6.63
C GLU A 72 23.03 23.64 8.03
N GLU A 73 22.23 24.17 8.96
CA GLU A 73 22.65 24.49 10.33
C GLU A 73 22.54 23.31 11.31
N ALA A 74 21.97 22.18 10.86
CA ALA A 74 21.60 21.02 11.70
C ALA A 74 20.71 21.41 12.90
N MET A 75 19.76 22.31 12.64
CA MET A 75 18.78 22.82 13.59
C MET A 75 17.42 22.13 13.43
N PHE A 76 17.02 21.83 12.20
CA PHE A 76 15.75 21.15 11.90
C PHE A 76 15.86 20.11 10.78
N LEU A 77 14.99 19.12 10.85
CA LEU A 77 14.64 18.25 9.74
C LEU A 77 13.57 18.94 8.87
N ARG A 78 13.85 19.09 7.58
CA ARG A 78 12.92 19.64 6.59
C ARG A 78 12.36 18.55 5.67
N PRO A 79 11.08 18.62 5.29
CA PRO A 79 10.46 17.66 4.39
C PRO A 79 10.81 17.93 2.92
N GLU A 80 11.26 16.90 2.22
CA GLU A 80 11.38 16.84 0.76
C GLU A 80 10.36 15.83 0.20
N ARG A 81 9.58 16.22 -0.81
CA ARG A 81 8.56 15.34 -1.41
C ARG A 81 9.02 14.77 -2.74
N ARG A 82 9.14 13.44 -2.82
CA ARG A 82 9.47 12.72 -4.06
C ARG A 82 8.29 11.95 -4.62
N THR A 83 8.25 11.81 -5.95
CA THR A 83 7.29 10.95 -6.65
C THR A 83 7.81 9.52 -6.68
N LEU A 84 6.98 8.54 -6.31
CA LEU A 84 7.27 7.13 -6.57
C LEU A 84 6.95 6.80 -8.02
N GLU A 85 7.97 6.40 -8.78
CA GLU A 85 7.77 5.86 -10.12
C GLU A 85 7.22 4.43 -10.05
N GLY A 86 5.88 4.33 -10.14
CA GLY A 86 5.16 3.06 -10.13
C GLY A 86 4.93 2.48 -8.72
N PRO A 87 4.33 1.28 -8.65
CA PRO A 87 4.05 0.62 -7.37
C PRO A 87 5.35 0.09 -6.74
N ALA A 88 5.86 0.80 -5.74
CA ALA A 88 6.87 0.27 -4.84
C ALA A 88 6.32 -0.98 -4.14
N ALA A 89 6.94 -2.15 -4.39
CA ALA A 89 6.52 -3.42 -3.79
C ALA A 89 6.63 -3.40 -2.25
N ASP A 90 7.55 -2.58 -1.72
CA ASP A 90 7.66 -2.23 -0.31
C ASP A 90 7.93 -0.71 -0.21
N LYS A 91 7.01 0.04 0.39
CA LYS A 91 7.14 1.49 0.58
C LYS A 91 8.15 1.86 1.66
N ALA A 92 8.31 1.04 2.71
CA ALA A 92 9.27 1.29 3.76
C ALA A 92 10.69 1.11 3.24
N ALA A 93 10.92 0.07 2.42
CA ALA A 93 12.20 -0.12 1.72
C ALA A 93 12.52 1.04 0.78
N ALA A 94 11.51 1.56 0.05
CA ALA A 94 11.68 2.72 -0.81
C ALA A 94 12.07 3.98 -0.02
N VAL A 95 11.41 4.28 1.10
CA VAL A 95 11.78 5.42 1.98
C VAL A 95 13.25 5.35 2.40
N ILE A 96 13.70 4.20 2.92
CA ILE A 96 15.10 4.03 3.34
C ILE A 96 16.06 4.16 2.14
N GLY A 97 15.73 3.59 0.99
CA GLY A 97 16.54 3.70 -0.22
C GLY A 97 16.70 5.15 -0.70
N GLU A 98 15.66 5.96 -0.63
CA GLU A 98 15.70 7.39 -0.98
C GLU A 98 16.47 8.24 0.04
N LEU A 99 16.40 7.91 1.34
CA LEU A 99 17.23 8.55 2.37
C LEU A 99 18.73 8.22 2.19
N ILE A 100 19.07 6.97 1.84
CA ILE A 100 20.45 6.57 1.51
C ILE A 100 20.91 7.22 0.20
N ARG A 101 20.02 7.46 -0.78
CA ARG A 101 20.34 8.28 -1.95
C ARG A 101 20.72 9.72 -1.57
N GLY A 102 20.20 10.25 -0.46
CA GLY A 102 20.40 11.64 -0.02
C GLY A 102 19.46 12.62 -0.74
N PRO A 103 19.40 13.90 -0.31
CA PRO A 103 18.46 14.90 -0.82
C PRO A 103 18.65 15.23 -2.31
N GLU A 104 17.59 15.75 -2.94
CA GLU A 104 17.61 16.33 -4.30
C GLU A 104 17.71 17.87 -4.26
N SER A 105 17.23 18.50 -3.18
CA SER A 105 17.38 19.94 -2.94
C SER A 105 18.80 20.29 -2.50
N GLU A 106 19.37 21.36 -3.07
CA GLU A 106 20.68 21.89 -2.70
C GLU A 106 20.70 22.51 -1.28
N ASP A 107 19.55 22.98 -0.79
CA ASP A 107 19.37 23.59 0.54
C ASP A 107 19.24 22.56 1.68
N LEU A 108 19.38 21.26 1.37
CA LEU A 108 19.19 20.15 2.31
C LEU A 108 20.46 19.30 2.43
N VAL A 109 20.77 18.91 3.66
CA VAL A 109 21.95 18.11 4.01
C VAL A 109 21.57 16.66 4.26
N ARG A 110 22.33 15.76 3.61
CA ARG A 110 22.27 14.31 3.75
C ARG A 110 22.31 13.86 5.23
N THR A 111 21.38 12.99 5.60
CA THR A 111 21.25 12.42 6.96
C THR A 111 21.69 10.96 7.07
N MET A 112 22.00 10.26 5.97
CA MET A 112 22.55 8.89 6.00
C MET A 112 23.83 8.76 5.16
N PRO A 113 24.87 8.03 5.63
CA PRO A 113 26.05 7.75 4.80
C PRO A 113 25.66 6.99 3.52
N PRO A 114 26.25 7.32 2.35
CA PRO A 114 25.84 6.75 1.06
C PRO A 114 26.16 5.26 0.91
N ASN A 115 27.04 4.72 1.77
CA ASN A 115 27.51 3.33 1.72
C ASN A 115 26.71 2.39 2.64
N VAL A 116 25.71 2.88 3.36
CA VAL A 116 24.86 2.04 4.23
C VAL A 116 24.04 1.08 3.39
N VAL A 117 24.00 -0.20 3.80
CA VAL A 117 23.14 -1.21 3.17
C VAL A 117 21.94 -1.50 4.06
N LEU A 118 20.73 -1.31 3.52
CA LEU A 118 19.52 -1.89 4.12
C LEU A 118 19.54 -3.41 3.89
N ARG A 119 19.63 -4.18 4.96
CA ARG A 119 19.60 -5.66 4.91
C ARG A 119 18.16 -6.17 4.85
N LYS A 120 17.29 -5.58 5.68
CA LYS A 120 15.86 -5.95 5.76
C LYS A 120 15.06 -4.81 6.36
N VAL A 121 13.83 -4.64 5.89
CA VAL A 121 12.78 -3.88 6.58
C VAL A 121 11.52 -4.74 6.67
N TRP A 122 10.72 -4.57 7.73
CA TRP A 122 9.37 -5.11 7.83
C TRP A 122 8.54 -4.27 8.81
N VAL A 123 7.21 -4.38 8.73
CA VAL A 123 6.27 -3.70 9.65
C VAL A 123 5.46 -4.75 10.39
N GLU A 124 5.38 -4.62 11.72
CA GLU A 124 4.66 -5.51 12.61
C GLU A 124 4.10 -4.68 13.79
N ASP A 125 2.80 -4.81 14.07
CA ASP A 125 2.07 -4.10 15.14
C ASP A 125 2.34 -2.58 15.23
N GLY A 126 2.43 -1.91 14.07
CA GLY A 126 2.66 -0.45 13.98
C GLY A 126 4.14 -0.04 14.08
N VAL A 127 5.06 -0.99 14.25
CA VAL A 127 6.50 -0.74 14.33
C VAL A 127 7.18 -1.17 13.03
N ALA A 128 7.95 -0.27 12.42
CA ALA A 128 8.86 -0.62 11.34
C ALA A 128 10.21 -1.06 11.92
N TYR A 129 10.63 -2.29 11.64
CA TYR A 129 11.93 -2.81 12.04
C TYR A 129 12.90 -2.65 10.86
N VAL A 130 14.01 -1.95 11.07
CA VAL A 130 14.98 -1.61 10.01
C VAL A 130 16.34 -2.18 10.39
N ASP A 131 16.76 -3.22 9.68
CA ASP A 131 18.05 -3.89 9.84
C ASP A 131 19.08 -3.33 8.84
N PHE A 132 20.07 -2.61 9.37
CA PHE A 132 21.18 -2.06 8.61
C PHE A 132 22.44 -2.91 8.71
N SER A 133 23.28 -2.82 7.69
CA SER A 133 24.64 -3.32 7.75
C SER A 133 25.52 -2.50 8.68
N ARG A 134 26.67 -3.07 9.06
CA ARG A 134 27.62 -2.45 9.99
C ARG A 134 28.12 -1.06 9.55
N GLU A 135 28.11 -0.77 8.25
CA GLU A 135 28.46 0.53 7.68
C GLU A 135 27.57 1.67 8.20
N PHE A 136 26.36 1.38 8.69
CA PHE A 136 25.52 2.36 9.40
C PHE A 136 26.21 2.96 10.61
N GLN A 137 27.10 2.21 11.27
CA GLN A 137 27.95 2.68 12.37
C GLN A 137 29.32 3.15 11.89
N THR A 138 30.03 2.34 11.08
CA THR A 138 31.45 2.57 10.82
C THR A 138 31.73 3.67 9.81
N GLU A 139 30.77 3.97 8.92
CA GLU A 139 30.86 5.04 7.93
C GLU A 139 30.05 6.29 8.35
N HIS A 140 29.56 6.31 9.59
CA HIS A 140 28.84 7.46 10.14
C HIS A 140 29.82 8.55 10.59
N TRP A 141 29.46 9.81 10.33
CA TRP A 141 30.26 10.97 10.74
C TRP A 141 30.24 11.21 12.25
N GLY A 142 29.26 10.64 12.95
CA GLY A 142 29.12 10.66 14.40
C GLY A 142 28.70 12.01 14.98
N GLY A 143 28.73 12.06 16.30
CA GLY A 143 28.43 13.26 17.10
C GLY A 143 26.93 13.39 17.36
N SER A 144 26.59 13.81 18.59
CA SER A 144 25.21 13.74 19.10
C SER A 144 24.15 14.36 18.18
N THR A 145 24.44 15.49 17.51
CA THR A 145 23.53 16.09 16.52
C THR A 145 23.39 15.22 15.27
N GLY A 146 24.51 14.74 14.71
CA GLY A 146 24.53 13.86 13.53
C GLY A 146 23.73 12.58 13.77
N ASP A 147 23.98 11.90 14.88
CA ASP A 147 23.30 10.67 15.26
C ASP A 147 21.79 10.89 15.44
N THR A 148 21.42 11.98 16.12
CA THR A 148 20.03 12.40 16.30
C THR A 148 19.34 12.62 14.96
N PHE A 149 19.95 13.37 14.05
CA PHE A 149 19.36 13.70 12.75
C PHE A 149 19.29 12.49 11.81
N THR A 150 20.25 11.57 11.87
CA THR A 150 20.19 10.29 11.14
C THR A 150 19.02 9.42 11.63
N LEU A 151 18.88 9.23 12.94
CA LEU A 151 17.78 8.43 13.50
C LEU A 151 16.42 9.07 13.21
N PHE A 152 16.25 10.36 13.51
CA PHE A 152 14.95 11.02 13.33
C PHE A 152 14.60 11.33 11.88
N SER A 153 15.57 11.41 10.96
CA SER A 153 15.33 11.36 9.52
C SER A 153 14.58 10.07 9.14
N VAL A 154 15.13 8.92 9.53
CA VAL A 154 14.51 7.60 9.29
C VAL A 154 13.16 7.47 9.97
N VAL A 155 13.06 7.83 11.27
CA VAL A 155 11.81 7.73 12.05
C VAL A 155 10.72 8.63 11.46
N ASN A 156 11.02 9.90 11.23
CA ASN A 156 10.00 10.85 10.77
C ASN A 156 9.55 10.53 9.35
N SER A 157 10.42 10.02 8.46
CA SER A 157 10.03 9.59 7.11
C SER A 157 9.23 8.29 7.08
N LEU A 158 9.59 7.28 7.87
CA LEU A 158 8.81 6.03 7.91
C LEU A 158 7.43 6.24 8.53
N THR A 159 7.30 7.12 9.52
CA THR A 159 6.01 7.45 10.17
C THR A 159 5.07 8.33 9.33
N GLU A 160 5.48 8.75 8.12
CA GLU A 160 4.57 9.31 7.10
C GLU A 160 3.77 8.20 6.40
N LEU A 161 4.23 6.94 6.46
CA LEU A 161 3.55 5.81 5.85
C LEU A 161 2.37 5.37 6.75
N PRO A 162 1.14 5.24 6.20
CA PRO A 162 -0.02 4.82 6.99
C PRO A 162 0.18 3.48 7.69
N GLY A 163 -0.02 3.45 9.00
CA GLY A 163 0.15 2.24 9.82
C GLY A 163 1.56 2.03 10.39
N ILE A 164 2.45 3.03 10.32
CA ILE A 164 3.74 3.03 11.02
C ILE A 164 3.75 4.16 12.05
N GLU A 165 3.89 3.81 13.33
CA GLU A 165 3.88 4.73 14.48
C GLU A 165 5.27 4.90 15.13
N ALA A 166 6.13 3.89 14.97
CA ALA A 166 7.48 3.86 15.53
C ALA A 166 8.45 3.07 14.65
N VAL A 167 9.75 3.24 14.89
CA VAL A 167 10.83 2.51 14.21
C VAL A 167 11.74 1.84 15.23
N GLN A 168 11.95 0.53 15.07
CA GLN A 168 13.00 -0.21 15.77
C GLN A 168 14.23 -0.32 14.86
N PHE A 169 15.37 0.14 15.36
CA PHE A 169 16.66 0.02 14.67
C PHE A 169 17.33 -1.32 15.02
N LEU A 170 17.95 -1.94 14.01
CA LEU A 170 18.83 -3.09 14.18
C LEU A 170 20.11 -2.89 13.36
N VAL A 171 21.22 -3.42 13.86
CA VAL A 171 22.48 -3.53 13.13
C VAL A 171 22.88 -5.00 13.09
N GLU A 172 23.17 -5.53 11.91
CA GLU A 172 23.52 -6.95 11.70
C GLU A 172 22.50 -7.94 12.33
N GLY A 173 21.21 -7.59 12.29
CA GLY A 173 20.10 -8.37 12.82
C GLY A 173 19.92 -8.28 14.35
N LYS A 174 20.55 -7.32 15.03
CA LYS A 174 20.49 -7.15 16.49
C LYS A 174 20.02 -5.76 16.88
N VAL A 175 19.20 -5.69 17.92
CA VAL A 175 18.99 -4.45 18.67
C VAL A 175 20.23 -4.17 19.51
N GLU A 176 20.72 -2.93 19.48
CA GLU A 176 21.86 -2.47 20.26
C GLU A 176 21.45 -1.30 21.17
N GLU A 177 22.20 -1.07 22.25
CA GLU A 177 21.88 0.01 23.22
C GLU A 177 21.83 1.38 22.56
N ALA A 178 22.79 1.68 21.67
CA ALA A 178 22.78 2.90 20.88
C ALA A 178 23.33 2.64 19.48
N ALA A 179 22.44 2.48 18.49
CA ALA A 179 22.81 2.10 17.12
C ALA A 179 23.78 3.10 16.45
N LEU A 180 23.85 4.35 16.94
CA LEU A 180 24.83 5.38 16.54
C LEU A 180 25.58 6.02 17.75
N GLY A 181 25.46 5.45 18.95
CA GLY A 181 26.27 5.84 20.13
C GLY A 181 25.64 6.80 21.15
N HIS A 182 24.86 7.81 20.76
CA HIS A 182 24.32 8.82 21.72
C HIS A 182 22.82 8.69 22.08
N THR A 183 22.03 7.95 21.29
CA THR A 183 20.58 7.79 21.52
C THR A 183 20.27 6.34 21.85
N ASP A 184 19.45 6.11 22.87
CA ASP A 184 18.94 4.78 23.22
C ASP A 184 18.08 4.23 22.08
N THR A 185 18.46 3.06 21.57
CA THR A 185 17.77 2.33 20.50
C THR A 185 17.27 0.94 20.94
N THR A 186 17.25 0.67 22.25
CA THR A 186 16.77 -0.62 22.79
C THR A 186 15.27 -0.84 22.56
N GLU A 187 14.50 0.24 22.42
CA GLU A 187 13.05 0.25 22.25
C GLU A 187 12.63 1.03 20.98
N PRO A 188 11.44 0.78 20.41
CA PRO A 188 10.98 1.47 19.21
C PRO A 188 10.83 2.98 19.38
N ILE A 189 11.54 3.74 18.55
CA ILE A 189 11.58 5.21 18.58
C ILE A 189 10.38 5.77 17.81
N ARG A 190 9.62 6.65 18.47
CA ARG A 190 8.48 7.37 17.87
C ARG A 190 8.91 8.67 17.20
N ARG A 191 8.09 9.13 16.26
CA ARG A 191 8.22 10.41 15.55
C ARG A 191 8.48 11.57 16.51
N ARG A 192 9.45 12.43 16.16
CA ARG A 192 9.82 13.61 16.93
C ARG A 192 9.48 14.88 16.14
N GLU A 193 8.37 15.50 16.55
CA GLU A 193 7.78 16.70 15.93
C GLU A 193 8.56 18.00 16.19
N ASP A 194 9.29 18.09 17.31
CA ASP A 194 10.08 19.27 17.69
C ASP A 194 11.37 19.43 16.87
N LEU A 195 11.81 18.40 16.16
CA LEU A 195 12.89 18.52 15.16
C LEU A 195 12.37 18.94 13.78
N ILE A 196 11.06 18.95 13.53
CA ILE A 196 10.53 19.30 12.20
C ILE A 196 10.27 20.80 12.17
N ILE A 197 10.83 21.50 11.18
CA ILE A 197 10.53 22.92 11.00
C ILE A 197 9.03 23.09 10.66
N ARG A 198 8.38 24.05 11.33
CA ARG A 198 7.00 24.41 11.07
C ARG A 198 6.98 25.78 10.41
N GLU A 199 6.62 25.80 9.13
CA GLU A 199 6.39 27.02 8.33
C GLU A 199 5.06 27.70 8.69
#